data_AF-A0A1F4JKQ4-F1
#
_entry.id   AF-A0A1F4JKQ4-F1
#
_cell.length_a   1.000
_cell.length_b   1.000
_cell.length_c   1.000
_cell.angle_alpha   90.00
_cell.angle_beta   90.00
_cell.angle_gamma   90.00
#
_symmetry.space_group_name_H-M   'P 1'
#
loop_
_entity.id
_entity.type
_entity.pdbx_description
1 polymer ?
#
loop_
_entity_poly.entity_id
_entity_poly.type
_entity_poly.pdbx_seq_one_letter_code
_entity_poly.pdbx_strand_id
1 'polypeptide(L)'
;MALFAVNTGLRDDNVCGLRWRWEWHIPELKRSAFLVPASEFKGKRPHVAILNDVAMNVVESCRDIHAEYVFAYRNENKVMEPKRVEIINNTA
;
A
#
# COMPACT_ATOMS: atom_id res chain seq x y z
N MET A 1 -2.94 4.92 6.16
CA MET A 1 -3.70 3.88 5.42
C MET A 1 -5.07 4.36 4.95
N ALA A 2 -5.93 4.93 5.80
CA ALA A 2 -7.29 5.36 5.42
C ALA A 2 -7.34 6.30 4.19
N LEU A 3 -6.52 7.35 4.15
CA LEU A 3 -6.44 8.25 2.99
C LEU A 3 -6.08 7.50 1.71
N PHE A 4 -5.11 6.60 1.76
CA PHE A 4 -4.74 5.79 0.59
C PHE A 4 -5.89 4.88 0.14
N ALA A 5 -6.56 4.20 1.06
CA ALA A 5 -7.68 3.30 0.75
C ALA A 5 -8.84 4.06 0.07
N VAL A 6 -9.21 5.23 0.59
CA VAL A 6 -10.28 6.07 0.01
C VAL A 6 -9.91 6.57 -1.39
N ASN A 7 -8.65 6.95 -1.62
CA ASN A 7 -8.22 7.50 -2.90
C ASN A 7 -7.94 6.43 -3.97
N THR A 8 -7.73 5.16 -3.59
CA THR A 8 -7.43 4.07 -4.53
C THR A 8 -8.59 3.10 -4.71
N GLY A 9 -9.58 3.08 -3.81
CA GLY A 9 -10.70 2.14 -3.84
C GLY A 9 -10.30 0.67 -3.58
N LEU A 10 -9.07 0.43 -3.11
CA LEU A 10 -8.59 -0.90 -2.78
C LEU A 10 -9.30 -1.47 -1.55
N ARG A 11 -9.51 -2.79 -1.54
CA ARG A 11 -10.02 -3.51 -0.37
C ARG A 11 -8.95 -3.60 0.72
N ASP A 12 -9.39 -3.79 1.96
CA ASP A 12 -8.52 -3.93 3.14
C ASP A 12 -7.37 -4.92 2.90
N ASP A 13 -7.67 -6.17 2.52
CA ASP A 13 -6.67 -7.20 2.20
C ASP A 13 -5.59 -6.72 1.22
N ASN A 14 -5.97 -5.89 0.23
CA ASN A 14 -5.04 -5.38 -0.78
C ASN A 14 -4.18 -4.23 -0.27
N VAL A 15 -4.74 -3.36 0.58
CA VAL A 15 -3.98 -2.28 1.22
C VAL A 15 -2.98 -2.89 2.21
N CYS A 16 -3.44 -3.79 3.08
CA CYS A 16 -2.63 -4.49 4.08
C CYS A 16 -1.53 -5.39 3.44
N GLY A 17 -1.81 -5.95 2.27
CA GLY A 17 -0.86 -6.77 1.51
C GLY A 17 -0.04 -6.04 0.46
N LEU A 18 -0.15 -4.71 0.32
CA LEU A 18 0.48 -3.96 -0.77
C LEU A 18 2.01 -4.03 -0.69
N ARG A 19 2.67 -4.40 -1.79
CA ARG A 19 4.13 -4.59 -1.86
C ARG A 19 4.80 -3.62 -2.81
N TRP A 20 6.03 -3.21 -2.48
CA TRP A 20 6.84 -2.33 -3.32
C TRP A 20 7.14 -2.92 -4.71
N ARG A 21 7.33 -4.24 -4.80
CA ARG A 21 7.57 -4.93 -6.09
C ARG A 21 6.43 -4.78 -7.12
N TRP A 22 5.26 -4.32 -6.69
CA TRP A 22 4.10 -4.09 -7.56
C TRP A 22 4.02 -2.63 -8.02
N GLU A 23 4.86 -1.76 -7.48
CA GLU A 23 4.93 -0.38 -7.92
C GLU A 23 5.52 -0.31 -9.32
N TRP A 24 4.82 0.42 -10.18
CA TRP A 24 5.26 0.76 -11.52
C TRP A 24 5.36 2.28 -11.63
N HIS A 25 6.58 2.77 -11.76
CA HIS A 25 6.83 4.17 -12.01
C HIS A 25 6.62 4.48 -13.49
N ILE A 26 5.92 5.58 -13.78
CA ILE A 26 5.64 6.07 -15.13
C ILE A 26 6.29 7.45 -15.25
N PRO A 27 7.57 7.51 -15.67
CA PRO A 27 8.33 8.76 -15.73
C PRO A 27 7.65 9.86 -16.56
N GLU A 28 6.99 9.48 -17.65
CA GLU A 28 6.31 10.39 -18.58
C GLU A 28 5.17 11.15 -17.91
N LEU A 29 4.53 10.53 -16.92
CA LEU A 29 3.44 11.12 -16.14
C LEU A 29 3.90 11.65 -14.78
N LYS A 30 5.18 11.44 -14.42
CA LYS A 30 5.73 11.71 -13.09
C LYS A 30 4.87 11.11 -11.97
N ARG A 31 4.31 9.92 -12.22
CA ARG A 31 3.37 9.24 -11.33
C ARG A 31 3.75 7.77 -11.19
N SER A 32 3.31 7.16 -10.09
CA SER A 32 3.39 5.72 -9.88
C SER A 32 1.98 5.10 -9.87
N ALA A 33 1.90 3.82 -10.23
CA ALA A 33 0.70 2.99 -10.07
C ALA A 33 1.10 1.64 -9.48
N PHE A 34 0.18 0.97 -8.78
CA PHE A 34 0.41 -0.39 -8.30
C PHE A 34 -0.35 -1.39 -9.16
N LEU A 35 0.37 -2.35 -9.74
CA LEU A 35 -0.20 -3.47 -10.48
C LEU A 35 -0.27 -4.69 -9.55
N VAL A 36 -1.42 -4.89 -8.93
CA VAL A 36 -1.62 -5.98 -7.97
C VAL A 36 -1.96 -7.26 -8.74
N PRO A 37 -1.15 -8.34 -8.61
CA PRO A 37 -1.37 -9.58 -9.35
C PRO A 37 -2.70 -10.24 -9.00
N ALA A 38 -3.32 -10.86 -10.00
CA ALA A 38 -4.55 -11.63 -9.81
C ALA A 38 -4.43 -12.76 -8.78
N SER A 39 -3.23 -13.35 -8.62
CA SER A 39 -2.95 -14.39 -7.64
C SER A 39 -3.14 -13.93 -6.19
N GLU A 40 -3.02 -12.63 -5.94
CA GLU A 40 -3.21 -12.04 -4.61
C GLU A 40 -4.68 -11.70 -4.35
N PHE A 41 -5.57 -11.86 -5.34
CA PHE A 41 -7.00 -11.66 -5.19
C PHE A 41 -7.76 -12.98 -5.07
N LYS A 42 -8.65 -13.08 -4.08
CA LYS A 42 -9.69 -14.13 -4.02
C LYS A 42 -10.52 -14.18 -5.31
N GLY A 43 -10.75 -13.02 -5.94
CA GLY A 43 -11.48 -12.89 -7.20
C GLY A 43 -10.68 -13.19 -8.48
N LYS A 44 -9.38 -13.49 -8.38
CA LYS A 44 -8.48 -13.79 -9.52
C LYS A 44 -8.50 -12.75 -10.65
N ARG A 45 -8.73 -11.47 -10.33
CA ARG A 45 -8.69 -10.37 -11.29
C ARG A 45 -7.51 -9.47 -10.97
N PRO A 46 -6.68 -9.09 -11.95
CA PRO A 46 -5.66 -8.09 -11.73
C PRO A 46 -6.33 -6.75 -11.39
N HIS A 47 -5.71 -5.97 -10.53
CA HIS A 47 -6.20 -4.65 -10.16
C HIS A 47 -5.07 -3.64 -10.28
N VAL A 48 -5.42 -2.46 -10.78
CA VAL A 48 -4.48 -1.34 -10.91
C VAL A 48 -4.94 -0.24 -9.97
N ALA A 49 -4.11 0.10 -9.00
CA ALA A 49 -4.33 1.27 -8.16
C ALA A 49 -3.56 2.45 -8.74
N ILE A 50 -4.30 3.38 -9.34
CA ILE A 50 -3.75 4.64 -9.84
C ILE A 50 -3.59 5.58 -8.65
N LEU A 51 -2.41 6.15 -8.50
CA LEU A 51 -2.14 7.09 -7.41
C LEU A 51 -2.46 8.51 -7.87
N ASN A 52 -3.46 9.11 -7.24
CA ASN A 52 -3.58 10.57 -7.26
C ASN A 52 -2.54 11.19 -6.31
N ASP A 53 -2.47 12.52 -6.28
CA ASP A 53 -1.43 13.23 -5.54
C ASP A 53 -1.48 12.90 -4.03
N VAL A 54 -2.69 12.71 -3.46
CA VAL A 54 -2.86 12.31 -2.05
C VAL A 54 -2.35 10.89 -1.80
N ALA A 55 -2.75 9.93 -2.64
CA ALA A 55 -2.32 8.55 -2.50
C ALA A 55 -0.80 8.42 -2.70
N MET A 56 -0.24 9.16 -3.65
CA MET A 56 1.20 9.18 -3.91
C MET A 56 1.97 9.75 -2.72
N ASN A 57 1.53 10.88 -2.15
CA ASN A 57 2.16 11.44 -0.95
C ASN A 57 2.13 10.47 0.24
N VAL A 58 1.03 9.73 0.42
CA VAL A 58 0.97 8.69 1.46
C VAL A 58 1.99 7.58 1.20
N VAL A 59 2.10 7.10 -0.04
CA VAL A 59 3.07 6.05 -0.42
C VAL A 59 4.50 6.53 -0.17
N GLU A 60 4.83 7.76 -0.58
CA GLU A 60 6.17 8.32 -0.36
C GLU A 60 6.49 8.51 1.13
N SER A 61 5.50 8.85 1.96
CA SER A 61 5.70 8.92 3.42
C SER A 61 6.00 7.58 4.08
N CYS A 62 5.73 6.47 3.39
CA CYS A 62 5.97 5.12 3.88
C CYS A 62 7.32 4.52 3.44
N ARG A 63 8.10 5.26 2.64
CA ARG A 63 9.43 4.83 2.19
C ARG A 63 10.35 4.58 3.39
N ASP A 64 11.27 3.64 3.22
CA ASP A 64 12.29 3.26 4.21
C ASP A 64 11.76 2.70 5.54
N ILE A 65 10.44 2.47 5.66
CA ILE A 65 9.85 1.85 6.85
C ILE A 65 9.95 0.33 6.80
N HIS A 66 9.65 -0.29 5.65
CA HIS A 66 9.66 -1.75 5.50
C HIS A 66 10.12 -2.13 4.09
N ALA A 67 11.01 -3.12 3.99
CA ALA A 67 11.66 -3.50 2.73
C ALA A 67 10.69 -4.10 1.69
N GLU A 68 9.69 -4.86 2.13
CA GLU A 68 8.73 -5.52 1.24
C GLU A 68 7.35 -4.85 1.11
N TYR A 69 6.73 -4.50 2.24
CA TYR A 69 5.37 -3.95 2.28
C TYR A 69 5.37 -2.42 2.29
N VAL A 70 4.40 -1.84 1.57
CA VAL A 70 4.16 -0.40 1.56
C VAL A 70 3.68 0.07 2.93
N PHE A 71 2.76 -0.68 3.54
CA PHE A 71 2.24 -0.38 4.86
C PHE A 71 2.74 -1.42 5.86
N ALA A 72 3.39 -0.94 6.91
CA ALA A 72 3.86 -1.75 8.01
C ALA A 72 3.43 -1.13 9.34
N TYR A 73 3.17 -1.99 10.31
CA TYR A 73 2.92 -1.60 11.69
C TYR A 73 4.24 -1.64 12.47
N ARG A 74 4.54 -0.55 13.16
CA ARG A 74 5.61 -0.48 14.15
C ARG A 74 5.01 -0.07 15.48
N ASN A 75 5.35 -0.79 16.55
CA ASN A 75 4.97 -0.38 17.89
C ASN A 75 6.03 0.61 18.41
N GLU A 76 5.65 1.87 18.61
CA GLU A 76 6.57 2.92 19.07
C GLU A 76 7.14 2.65 20.47
N ASN A 77 6.43 1.88 21.30
CA ASN A 77 6.84 1.55 22.66
C ASN A 77 7.77 0.33 22.74
N LYS A 78 8.11 -0.29 21.60
CA LYS A 78 8.95 -1.48 21.56
C LYS A 78 9.98 -1.36 20.44
N VAL A 79 11.23 -1.73 20.73
CA VAL A 79 12.25 -1.89 19.69
C VAL A 79 11.95 -3.21 18.96
N MET A 80 11.19 -3.12 17.88
CA MET A 80 10.89 -4.24 17.00
C MET A 80 10.98 -3.81 15.53
N GLU A 81 11.34 -4.75 14.68
CA GLU A 81 11.22 -4.60 13.24
C GLU A 81 9.74 -4.36 12.86
N PRO A 82 9.47 -3.39 11.96
CA PRO A 82 8.13 -3.18 11.42
C PRO A 82 7.59 -4.48 10.83
N LYS A 83 6.33 -4.78 11.10
CA LYS A 83 5.65 -5.99 10.62
C LYS A 83 4.59 -5.63 9.61
N ARG A 84 4.23 -6.59 8.76
CA ARG A 84 3.07 -6.47 7.88
C ARG A 84 1.81 -6.13 8.69
N VAL A 85 0.99 -5.23 8.17
CA VAL A 85 -0.36 -4.97 8.70
C VAL A 85 -1.29 -6.07 8.23
N GLU A 86 -2.03 -6.70 9.14
CA GLU A 86 -3.00 -7.75 8.79
C GLU A 86 -4.40 -7.18 8.50
N ILE A 87 -4.78 -6.11 9.20
CA ILE A 87 -6.09 -5.44 9.08
C ILE A 87 -5.94 -3.93 9.21
N ILE A 88 -6.73 -3.15 8.47
CA ILE A 88 -6.86 -1.72 8.74
C ILE A 88 -7.61 -1.53 10.06
N ASN A 89 -7.01 -0.80 11.00
CA ASN A 89 -7.69 -0.39 12.22
C ASN A 89 -8.75 0.67 11.90
N ASN A 90 -10.03 0.34 12.09
CA ASN A 90 -11.18 1.22 11.87
C ASN A 90 -11.72 1.86 13.16
N THR A 91 -11.00 1.75 14.28
CA THR A 91 -11.35 2.45 15.51
C THR A 91 -10.92 3.91 15.41
N ALA A 92 -11.89 4.82 15.48
CA ALA A 92 -11.71 6.27 15.49
C ALA A 92 -11.30 6.80 16.87
#